data_AF-A0A485L0A2-F1
#
_entry.id   AF-A0A485L0A2-F1
#
_cell.length_a   1.000
_cell.length_b   1.000
_cell.length_c   1.000
_cell.angle_alpha   90.00
_cell.angle_beta   90.00
_cell.angle_gamma   90.00
#
_symmetry.space_group_name_H-M   'P 1'
#
loop_
_entity.id
_entity.type
_entity.pdbx_description
1 polymer ?
#
loop_
_entity_poly.entity_id
_entity_poly.type
_entity_poly.pdbx_seq_one_letter_code
_entity_poly.pdbx_strand_id
1 'polypeptide(L)'
;MPSTSLATATEAVASHEMTIFVRLCQREASDRFMARVHPQATVEALQRFLFEQWRITKNPLMEVPLSDHIFSFQGRILRHDANLDIYYITDQDTLYIRFPALGPISNPWAMSSSELRDELQTRRAYQPNLRPEQLMHKLQNLIQRESRLQRLQRATKRGLVDDVRAITQELASLDRDANNQTTVTDVAALARPKSIVWPTPPCAHRTVFFSVAELERRYQHIPRDVLEPALLILDADRDWVFARHNALQKASFDYKYMAFDKDFLDMLLFKEEAHLIFWFQPDKSFEKLSTFLTKVVDPVTAKPYLPMMLAPSKWLTLGGQDGWEGRTRRDGRRKTTRVIPRYTTSVQRIVTNLQSKSFDVLAVKEMLVQANPMLLFADDILAK
;
A
#
# COMPACT_ATOMS: atom_id res chain seq x y z
N MET A 1 -60.05 20.61 11.82
CA MET A 1 -60.04 19.49 10.85
C MET A 1 -59.93 20.08 9.45
N PRO A 2 -58.88 19.79 8.65
CA PRO A 2 -57.46 19.57 8.95
C PRO A 2 -56.59 20.74 8.37
N SER A 3 -55.63 21.34 9.07
CA SER A 3 -54.24 20.90 9.26
C SER A 3 -53.55 20.37 8.00
N THR A 4 -53.14 21.27 7.11
CA THR A 4 -52.16 20.99 6.05
C THR A 4 -50.77 20.93 6.69
N SER A 5 -50.37 19.72 7.09
CA SER A 5 -49.01 19.43 7.52
C SER A 5 -48.05 19.60 6.34
N LEU A 6 -46.95 20.32 6.59
CA LEU A 6 -45.71 20.13 5.84
C LEU A 6 -45.34 18.64 5.95
N ALA A 7 -45.61 17.87 4.90
CA ALA A 7 -44.93 16.61 4.70
C ALA A 7 -43.50 16.97 4.27
N THR A 8 -42.59 17.01 5.23
CA THR A 8 -41.16 16.87 4.97
C THR A 8 -40.97 15.60 4.17
N ALA A 9 -40.54 15.75 2.92
CA ALA A 9 -39.97 14.68 2.14
C ALA A 9 -38.67 14.23 2.83
N THR A 10 -38.79 13.36 3.82
CA THR A 10 -37.71 12.45 4.18
C THR A 10 -37.58 11.48 3.03
N GLU A 11 -36.77 11.85 2.03
CA GLU A 11 -36.16 10.89 1.14
C GLU A 11 -35.51 9.82 2.00
N ALA A 12 -36.12 8.63 2.00
CA ALA A 12 -35.53 7.44 2.56
C ALA A 12 -34.26 7.15 1.73
N VAL A 13 -33.12 7.67 2.20
CA VAL A 13 -31.81 7.24 1.72
C VAL A 13 -31.75 5.74 2.03
N ALA A 14 -31.92 4.91 1.00
CA ALA A 14 -31.72 3.48 1.12
C ALA A 14 -30.34 3.25 1.74
N SER A 15 -30.31 2.84 3.00
CA SER A 15 -29.08 2.53 3.71
C SER A 15 -28.42 1.36 2.99
N HIS A 16 -27.41 1.66 2.19
CA HIS A 16 -26.67 0.65 1.45
C HIS A 16 -25.88 -0.17 2.47
N GLU A 17 -26.44 -1.30 2.91
CA GLU A 17 -25.76 -2.28 3.74
C GLU A 17 -24.95 -3.23 2.87
N MET A 18 -23.79 -3.64 3.37
CA MET A 18 -23.01 -4.74 2.81
C MET A 18 -23.00 -5.92 3.78
N THR A 19 -23.02 -7.12 3.21
CA THR A 19 -22.85 -8.39 3.92
C THR A 19 -21.38 -8.75 3.87
N ILE A 20 -20.74 -8.85 5.02
CA ILE A 20 -19.36 -9.31 5.15
C ILE A 20 -19.32 -10.58 5.97
N PHE A 21 -18.30 -11.39 5.73
CA PHE A 21 -18.03 -12.58 6.52
C PHE A 21 -16.79 -12.39 7.35
N VAL A 22 -16.83 -12.82 8.60
CA VAL A 22 -15.68 -12.79 9.51
C VAL A 22 -15.33 -14.22 9.84
N ARG A 23 -14.11 -14.62 9.53
CA ARG A 23 -13.63 -15.99 9.73
C ARG A 23 -12.51 -16.03 10.75
N LEU A 24 -12.53 -17.04 11.62
CA LEU A 24 -11.41 -17.31 12.51
C LEU A 24 -10.21 -17.84 11.71
N CYS A 25 -9.00 -17.37 12.03
CA CYS A 25 -7.78 -17.81 11.35
C CYS A 25 -6.86 -18.71 12.20
N GLN A 26 -7.14 -18.82 13.50
CA GLN A 26 -6.52 -19.82 14.36
C GLN A 26 -7.33 -21.11 14.39
N ARG A 27 -6.62 -22.24 14.43
CA ARG A 27 -7.18 -23.61 14.43
C ARG A 27 -7.84 -23.98 13.09
N GLU A 28 -8.12 -25.26 12.86
CA GLU A 28 -8.98 -25.73 11.74
C GLU A 28 -10.45 -25.33 11.96
N ALA A 29 -10.69 -24.10 12.44
CA ALA A 29 -12.01 -23.60 12.73
C ALA A 29 -12.72 -23.25 11.42
N SER A 30 -13.87 -23.87 11.20
CA SER A 30 -14.80 -23.54 10.13
C SER A 30 -15.68 -22.33 10.45
N ASP A 31 -15.48 -21.71 11.62
CA ASP A 31 -16.35 -20.66 12.13
C ASP A 31 -16.31 -19.43 11.21
N ARG A 32 -17.48 -19.18 10.59
CA ARG A 32 -17.75 -18.07 9.69
C ARG A 32 -18.95 -17.32 10.23
N PHE A 33 -18.72 -16.09 10.66
CA PHE A 33 -19.74 -15.20 11.17
C PHE A 33 -20.18 -14.26 10.05
N MET A 34 -21.49 -14.13 9.83
CA MET A 34 -22.05 -13.18 8.87
C MET A 34 -22.43 -11.90 9.60
N ALA A 35 -21.99 -10.75 9.09
CA ALA A 35 -22.37 -9.44 9.62
C ALA A 35 -22.91 -8.56 8.48
N ARG A 36 -24.05 -7.93 8.71
CA ARG A 36 -24.60 -6.90 7.83
C ARG A 36 -24.24 -5.56 8.43
N VAL A 37 -23.45 -4.79 7.71
CA VAL A 37 -22.87 -3.52 8.20
C VAL A 37 -22.96 -2.47 7.12
N HIS A 38 -23.00 -1.20 7.54
CA HIS A 38 -22.82 -0.10 6.60
C HIS A 38 -21.34 -0.04 6.15
N PRO A 39 -21.03 0.28 4.87
CA PRO A 39 -19.64 0.39 4.40
C PRO A 39 -18.78 1.37 5.20
N GLN A 40 -19.39 2.43 5.72
CA GLN A 40 -18.73 3.42 6.56
C GLN A 40 -18.72 3.06 8.07
N ALA A 41 -19.16 1.85 8.44
CA ALA A 41 -19.01 1.38 9.81
C ALA A 41 -17.52 1.21 10.13
N THR A 42 -17.14 1.49 11.37
CA THR A 42 -15.77 1.26 11.84
C THR A 42 -15.54 -0.22 12.15
N VAL A 43 -14.29 -0.65 12.15
CA VAL A 43 -13.90 -2.00 12.60
C VAL A 43 -14.30 -2.22 14.07
N GLU A 44 -14.22 -1.19 14.92
CA GLU A 44 -14.72 -1.24 16.29
C GLU A 44 -16.23 -1.50 16.37
N ALA A 45 -17.02 -0.87 15.49
CA ALA A 45 -18.47 -1.13 15.43
C ALA A 45 -18.76 -2.59 15.02
N LEU A 46 -18.02 -3.11 14.05
CA LEU A 46 -18.07 -4.53 13.67
C LEU A 46 -17.67 -5.44 14.84
N GLN A 47 -16.59 -5.11 15.56
CA GLN A 47 -16.12 -5.87 16.71
C GLN A 47 -17.18 -5.96 17.81
N ARG A 48 -17.79 -4.82 18.17
CA ARG A 48 -18.86 -4.78 19.17
C ARG A 48 -20.08 -5.58 18.72
N PHE A 49 -20.45 -5.47 17.43
CA PHE A 49 -21.54 -6.27 16.86
C PHE A 49 -21.28 -7.78 17.00
N LEU A 50 -20.09 -8.26 16.61
CA LEU A 50 -19.72 -9.66 16.73
C LEU A 50 -19.71 -10.13 18.19
N PHE A 51 -19.16 -9.33 19.09
CA PHE A 51 -19.14 -9.64 20.52
C PHE A 51 -20.54 -9.81 21.10
N GLU A 52 -21.48 -8.94 20.72
CA GLU A 52 -22.89 -9.06 21.11
C GLU A 52 -23.53 -10.35 20.55
N GLN A 53 -23.26 -10.70 19.29
CA GLN A 53 -23.73 -11.97 18.72
C GLN A 53 -23.16 -13.19 19.46
N TRP A 54 -21.87 -13.15 19.82
CA TRP A 54 -21.24 -14.22 20.61
C TRP A 54 -21.80 -14.32 22.01
N ARG A 55 -22.13 -13.19 22.65
CA ARG A 55 -22.79 -13.16 23.95
C ARG A 55 -24.19 -13.81 23.90
N ILE A 56 -24.98 -13.49 22.88
CA ILE A 56 -26.32 -14.08 22.69
C ILE A 56 -26.23 -15.59 22.44
N THR A 57 -25.28 -16.01 21.61
CA THR A 57 -25.09 -17.42 21.23
C THR A 57 -24.27 -18.23 22.24
N LYS A 58 -23.77 -17.59 23.31
CA LYS A 58 -22.84 -18.17 24.30
C LYS A 58 -21.61 -18.80 23.64
N ASN A 59 -21.09 -18.16 22.60
CA ASN A 59 -19.90 -18.61 21.90
C ASN A 59 -18.66 -18.38 22.78
N PRO A 60 -17.73 -19.35 22.92
CA PRO A 60 -16.55 -19.23 23.79
C PRO A 60 -15.65 -18.05 23.46
N LEU A 61 -15.71 -17.50 22.24
CA LEU A 61 -14.99 -16.29 21.86
C LEU A 61 -15.40 -15.04 22.66
N MET A 62 -16.54 -15.06 23.37
CA MET A 62 -16.96 -13.97 24.25
C MET A 62 -16.05 -13.79 25.48
N GLU A 63 -15.26 -14.81 25.84
CA GLU A 63 -14.33 -14.75 26.97
C GLU A 63 -13.01 -14.06 26.60
N VAL A 64 -12.76 -13.85 25.30
CA VAL A 64 -11.52 -13.23 24.83
C VAL A 64 -11.61 -11.70 25.00
N PRO A 65 -10.56 -11.05 25.55
CA PRO A 65 -10.55 -9.59 25.68
C PRO A 65 -10.66 -8.90 24.32
N LEU A 66 -11.44 -7.81 24.25
CA LEU A 66 -11.56 -7.00 23.02
C LEU A 66 -10.20 -6.49 22.50
N SER A 67 -9.23 -6.24 23.39
CA SER A 67 -7.86 -5.85 23.01
C SER A 67 -7.15 -6.87 22.14
N ASP A 68 -7.55 -8.14 22.22
CA ASP A 68 -6.91 -9.26 21.55
C ASP A 68 -7.56 -9.54 20.19
N HIS A 69 -8.61 -8.80 19.82
CA HIS A 69 -9.26 -8.95 18.53
C HIS A 69 -8.46 -8.19 17.49
N ILE A 70 -7.79 -8.90 16.60
CA ILE A 70 -7.07 -8.27 15.50
C ILE A 70 -7.75 -8.68 14.21
N PHE A 71 -8.18 -7.70 13.42
CA PHE A 71 -8.81 -7.94 12.13
C PHE A 71 -7.77 -7.79 11.01
N SER A 72 -7.93 -8.59 9.97
CA SER A 72 -7.07 -8.54 8.78
C SER A 72 -7.86 -8.78 7.50
N PHE A 73 -7.38 -8.16 6.43
CA PHE A 73 -7.92 -8.29 5.07
C PHE A 73 -6.79 -8.11 4.06
N GLN A 74 -6.64 -9.06 3.11
CA GLN A 74 -5.69 -8.97 2.00
C GLN A 74 -4.27 -8.51 2.41
N GLY A 75 -3.74 -9.06 3.50
CA GLY A 75 -2.35 -8.78 3.93
C GLY A 75 -2.19 -7.55 4.79
N ARG A 76 -3.30 -6.90 5.18
CA ARG A 76 -3.32 -5.70 6.02
C ARG A 76 -4.02 -5.96 7.34
N ILE A 77 -3.45 -5.43 8.42
CA ILE A 77 -4.11 -5.35 9.72
C ILE A 77 -5.03 -4.14 9.71
N LEU A 78 -6.28 -4.34 10.12
CA LEU A 78 -7.29 -3.29 10.14
C LEU A 78 -7.23 -2.53 11.46
N ARG A 79 -7.28 -1.21 11.37
CA ARG A 79 -7.41 -0.34 12.52
C ARG A 79 -8.84 -0.29 13.03
N HIS A 80 -8.99 -0.35 14.34
CA HIS A 80 -10.28 -0.32 15.03
C HIS A 80 -11.09 0.95 14.74
N ASP A 81 -10.41 2.10 14.65
CA ASP A 81 -11.02 3.41 14.42
C ASP A 81 -11.31 3.72 12.95
N ALA A 82 -10.84 2.88 12.02
CA ALA A 82 -11.01 3.10 10.59
C ALA A 82 -12.32 2.50 10.06
N ASN A 83 -12.90 3.15 9.06
CA ASN A 83 -14.06 2.65 8.32
C ASN A 83 -13.67 1.42 7.49
N LEU A 84 -14.59 0.47 7.35
CA LEU A 84 -14.36 -0.77 6.59
C LEU A 84 -14.08 -0.49 5.11
N ASP A 85 -14.83 0.43 4.51
CA ASP A 85 -14.68 0.77 3.10
C ASP A 85 -13.31 1.35 2.74
N ILE A 86 -12.56 1.96 3.68
CA ILE A 86 -11.18 2.44 3.44
C ILE A 86 -10.25 1.30 2.99
N TYR A 87 -10.53 0.08 3.42
CA TYR A 87 -9.77 -1.13 3.03
C TYR A 87 -10.27 -1.76 1.73
N TYR A 88 -11.16 -1.08 0.99
CA TYR A 88 -11.77 -1.56 -0.24
C TYR A 88 -12.56 -2.87 -0.04
N ILE A 89 -13.14 -3.04 1.16
CA ILE A 89 -14.03 -4.15 1.48
C ILE A 89 -15.37 -3.92 0.79
N THR A 90 -15.87 -4.95 0.12
CA THR A 90 -17.08 -4.97 -0.68
C THR A 90 -18.07 -6.02 -0.18
N ASP A 91 -19.26 -6.07 -0.77
CA ASP A 91 -20.26 -7.08 -0.45
C ASP A 91 -19.72 -8.50 -0.71
N GLN A 92 -20.02 -9.41 0.20
CA GLN A 92 -19.56 -10.81 0.25
C GLN A 92 -18.08 -11.02 0.59
N ASP A 93 -17.31 -9.97 0.90
CA ASP A 93 -15.91 -10.14 1.29
C ASP A 93 -15.75 -10.87 2.62
N THR A 94 -14.62 -11.57 2.75
CA THR A 94 -14.25 -12.29 3.98
C THR A 94 -13.10 -11.60 4.68
N LEU A 95 -13.39 -11.06 5.86
CA LEU A 95 -12.41 -10.60 6.83
C LEU A 95 -11.95 -11.75 7.71
N TYR A 96 -10.73 -11.62 8.23
CA TYR A 96 -10.18 -12.59 9.17
C TYR A 96 -9.99 -11.94 10.53
N ILE A 97 -10.52 -12.59 11.56
CA ILE A 97 -10.24 -12.22 12.94
C ILE A 97 -9.21 -13.18 13.53
N ARG A 98 -8.27 -12.62 14.28
CA ARG A 98 -7.20 -13.35 14.92
C ARG A 98 -7.08 -12.95 16.38
N PHE A 99 -6.90 -13.95 17.24
CA PHE A 99 -6.68 -13.79 18.68
C PHE A 99 -5.28 -14.31 19.05
N PRO A 100 -4.32 -13.46 19.45
CA PRO A 100 -2.96 -13.88 19.79
C PRO A 100 -2.90 -15.02 20.81
N ALA A 101 -3.84 -15.06 21.76
CA ALA A 101 -3.95 -16.10 22.77
C ALA A 101 -4.31 -17.50 22.22
N LEU A 102 -4.91 -17.59 21.03
CA LEU A 102 -5.42 -18.86 20.48
C LEU A 102 -4.40 -19.64 19.63
N GLY A 103 -3.17 -19.13 19.50
CA GLY A 103 -2.07 -19.79 18.81
C GLY A 103 -1.73 -19.20 17.43
N PRO A 104 -0.91 -19.91 16.63
CA PRO A 104 -0.42 -19.39 15.36
C PRO A 104 -1.51 -19.30 14.30
N ILE A 105 -1.30 -18.41 13.33
CA ILE A 105 -2.18 -18.20 12.20
C ILE A 105 -2.01 -19.37 11.23
N SER A 106 -3.11 -20.04 10.90
CA SER A 106 -3.10 -21.19 9.99
C SER A 106 -3.45 -20.82 8.54
N ASN A 107 -4.15 -19.69 8.37
CA ASN A 107 -4.66 -19.26 7.07
C ASN A 107 -3.78 -18.12 6.49
N PRO A 108 -3.14 -18.31 5.33
CA PRO A 108 -2.36 -17.27 4.66
C PRO A 108 -3.12 -15.96 4.47
N TRP A 109 -4.43 -16.02 4.22
CA TRP A 109 -5.26 -14.84 3.95
C TRP A 109 -5.47 -13.92 5.16
N ALA A 110 -5.13 -14.41 6.37
CA ALA A 110 -5.20 -13.67 7.63
C ALA A 110 -3.83 -13.15 8.11
N MET A 111 -2.76 -13.48 7.38
CA MET A 111 -1.41 -13.04 7.70
C MET A 111 -1.20 -11.61 7.17
N SER A 112 -0.44 -10.81 7.91
CA SER A 112 0.06 -9.53 7.39
C SER A 112 1.08 -9.76 6.28
N SER A 113 1.38 -8.72 5.50
CA SER A 113 2.38 -8.80 4.43
C SER A 113 3.77 -9.16 4.98
N SER A 114 4.10 -8.73 6.20
CA SER A 114 5.34 -9.06 6.90
C SER A 114 5.38 -10.53 7.35
N GLU A 115 4.28 -11.04 7.90
CA GLU A 115 4.16 -12.45 8.31
C GLU A 115 4.21 -13.40 7.10
N LEU A 116 3.53 -13.05 6.00
CA LEU A 116 3.58 -13.81 4.75
C LEU A 116 5.01 -13.95 4.21
N ARG A 117 5.77 -12.86 4.25
CA ARG A 117 7.16 -12.84 3.82
C ARG A 117 8.02 -13.76 4.66
N ASP A 118 7.92 -13.66 5.98
CA ASP A 118 8.70 -14.50 6.90
C ASP A 118 8.40 -16.00 6.72
N GLU A 119 7.12 -16.37 6.59
CA GLU A 119 6.71 -17.76 6.37
C GLU A 119 7.22 -18.31 5.02
N LEU A 120 7.18 -17.50 3.96
CA LEU A 120 7.70 -17.89 2.65
C LEU A 120 9.23 -17.95 2.62
N GLN A 121 9.93 -17.05 3.33
CA GLN A 121 11.39 -17.08 3.47
C GLN A 121 11.84 -18.31 4.26
N THR A 122 11.14 -18.64 5.35
CA THR A 122 11.39 -19.85 6.16
C THR A 122 11.28 -21.11 5.31
N ARG A 123 10.33 -21.15 4.37
CA ARG A 123 10.16 -22.24 3.38
C ARG A 123 11.04 -22.12 2.14
N ARG A 124 11.92 -21.12 2.07
CA ARG A 124 12.79 -20.83 0.91
C ARG A 124 12.02 -20.67 -0.41
N ALA A 125 10.79 -20.18 -0.33
CA ALA A 125 9.88 -20.02 -1.46
C ALA A 125 9.48 -18.56 -1.73
N TYR A 126 10.04 -17.61 -0.98
CA TYR A 126 9.82 -16.19 -1.22
C TYR A 126 10.30 -15.79 -2.63
N GLN A 127 9.46 -15.04 -3.34
CA GLN A 127 9.81 -14.44 -4.63
C GLN A 127 9.59 -12.93 -4.52
N PRO A 128 10.61 -12.12 -4.86
CA PRO A 128 10.47 -10.68 -4.85
C PRO A 128 9.52 -10.21 -5.95
N ASN A 129 9.01 -8.99 -5.82
CA ASN A 129 8.14 -8.31 -6.80
C ASN A 129 6.71 -8.90 -6.92
N LEU A 130 6.35 -9.87 -6.09
CA LEU A 130 4.98 -10.36 -6.01
C LEU A 130 4.16 -9.46 -5.08
N ARG A 131 2.89 -9.22 -5.45
CA ARG A 131 1.94 -8.52 -4.60
C ARG A 131 1.55 -9.39 -3.39
N PRO A 132 1.09 -8.79 -2.27
CA PRO A 132 0.66 -9.54 -1.09
C PRO A 132 -0.35 -10.66 -1.40
N GLU A 133 -1.31 -10.42 -2.28
CA GLU A 133 -2.31 -11.41 -2.68
C GLU A 133 -1.67 -12.59 -3.43
N GLN A 134 -0.68 -12.31 -4.30
CA GLN A 134 0.07 -13.35 -4.99
C GLN A 134 0.92 -14.17 -4.02
N LEU A 135 1.49 -13.53 -2.99
CA LEU A 135 2.20 -14.22 -1.90
C LEU A 135 1.26 -15.11 -1.08
N MET A 136 0.03 -14.65 -0.79
CA MET A 136 -1.00 -15.45 -0.13
C MET A 136 -1.34 -16.71 -0.93
N HIS A 137 -1.63 -16.57 -2.23
CA HIS A 137 -1.88 -17.70 -3.11
C HIS A 137 -0.71 -18.68 -3.14
N LYS A 138 0.52 -18.15 -3.19
CA LYS A 138 1.72 -18.98 -3.18
C LYS A 138 1.86 -19.77 -1.89
N LEU A 139 1.71 -19.12 -0.74
CA LEU A 139 1.79 -19.79 0.56
C LEU A 139 0.66 -20.82 0.73
N GLN A 140 -0.55 -20.49 0.28
CA GLN A 140 -1.70 -21.40 0.27
C GLN A 140 -1.40 -22.68 -0.53
N ASN A 141 -0.84 -22.54 -1.73
CA ASN A 141 -0.48 -23.67 -2.58
C ASN A 141 0.61 -24.54 -1.93
N LEU A 142 1.60 -23.93 -1.26
CA LEU A 142 2.63 -24.67 -0.53
C LEU A 142 2.04 -25.46 0.64
N ILE A 143 1.20 -24.84 1.47
CA ILE A 143 0.55 -25.50 2.61
C ILE A 143 -0.33 -26.66 2.13
N GLN A 144 -1.10 -26.47 1.06
CA GLN A 144 -1.91 -27.54 0.47
C GLN A 144 -1.03 -28.69 -0.03
N ARG A 145 0.06 -28.39 -0.74
CA ARG A 145 1.00 -29.40 -1.23
C ARG A 145 1.66 -30.17 -0.08
N GLU A 146 2.12 -29.49 0.97
CA GLU A 146 2.70 -30.10 2.17
C GLU A 146 1.69 -31.05 2.84
N SER A 147 0.45 -30.61 3.02
CA SER A 147 -0.64 -31.44 3.56
C SER A 147 -0.89 -32.69 2.71
N ARG A 148 -0.95 -32.55 1.38
CA ARG A 148 -1.13 -33.69 0.46
C ARG A 148 0.05 -34.65 0.49
N LEU A 149 1.29 -34.15 0.54
CA LEU A 149 2.48 -34.99 0.65
C LEU A 149 2.50 -35.77 1.97
N GLN A 150 2.11 -35.15 3.09
CA GLN A 150 1.98 -35.86 4.36
C GLN A 150 0.92 -36.97 4.31
N ARG A 151 -0.23 -36.70 3.68
CA ARG A 151 -1.28 -37.72 3.45
C ARG A 151 -0.75 -38.85 2.57
N LEU A 152 -0.02 -38.55 1.50
CA LEU A 152 0.61 -39.53 0.61
C LEU A 152 1.60 -40.42 1.36
N GLN A 153 2.47 -39.84 2.19
CA GLN A 153 3.42 -40.60 3.01
C GLN A 153 2.71 -41.54 3.98
N ARG A 154 1.61 -41.10 4.63
CA ARG A 154 0.81 -41.93 5.52
C ARG A 154 0.11 -43.07 4.77
N ALA A 155 -0.47 -42.80 3.60
CA ALA A 155 -1.13 -43.80 2.77
C ALA A 155 -0.13 -44.86 2.25
N THR A 156 1.05 -44.41 1.81
CA THR A 156 2.15 -45.27 1.36
C THR A 156 2.63 -46.20 2.48
N LYS A 157 2.83 -45.65 3.69
CA LYS A 157 3.20 -46.46 4.88
C LYS A 157 2.14 -47.48 5.28
N ARG A 158 0.87 -47.25 4.94
CA ARG A 158 -0.26 -48.14 5.25
C ARG A 158 -0.61 -49.09 4.09
N GLY A 159 0.05 -49.00 2.94
CA GLY A 159 -0.21 -49.85 1.78
C GLY A 159 -1.54 -49.58 1.07
N LEU A 160 -2.13 -48.39 1.23
CA LEU A 160 -3.42 -48.03 0.64
C LEU A 160 -3.23 -47.56 -0.81
N VAL A 161 -3.25 -48.50 -1.77
CA VAL A 161 -2.91 -48.26 -3.18
C VAL A 161 -3.85 -47.25 -3.86
N ASP A 162 -5.16 -47.34 -3.60
CA ASP A 162 -6.15 -46.45 -4.20
C ASP A 162 -6.00 -45.01 -3.69
N ASP A 163 -5.76 -44.83 -2.39
CA ASP A 163 -5.49 -43.52 -1.78
C ASP A 163 -4.20 -42.89 -2.32
N VAL A 164 -3.15 -43.69 -2.52
CA VAL A 164 -1.90 -43.23 -3.14
C VAL A 164 -2.16 -42.72 -4.56
N ARG A 165 -2.94 -43.45 -5.35
CA ARG A 165 -3.29 -43.04 -6.72
C ARG A 165 -4.11 -41.75 -6.74
N ALA A 166 -5.12 -41.65 -5.88
CA ALA A 166 -5.97 -40.46 -5.77
C ALA A 166 -5.18 -39.22 -5.34
N ILE A 167 -4.37 -39.32 -4.28
CA ILE A 167 -3.57 -38.19 -3.78
C ILE A 167 -2.52 -37.74 -4.81
N THR A 168 -1.93 -38.67 -5.55
CA THR A 168 -0.97 -38.34 -6.62
C THR A 168 -1.64 -37.57 -7.75
N GLN A 169 -2.88 -37.91 -8.11
CA GLN A 169 -3.66 -37.15 -9.09
C GLN A 169 -4.01 -35.75 -8.57
N GLU A 170 -4.39 -35.61 -7.29
CA GLU A 170 -4.63 -34.30 -6.65
C GLU A 170 -3.38 -33.41 -6.68
N LEU A 171 -2.20 -33.96 -6.40
CA LEU A 171 -0.93 -33.23 -6.50
C LEU A 171 -0.65 -32.76 -7.93
N ALA A 172 -0.87 -33.61 -8.92
CA ALA A 172 -0.67 -33.27 -10.33
C ALA A 172 -1.68 -32.22 -10.84
N SER A 173 -2.89 -32.14 -10.29
CA SER A 173 -3.81 -31.02 -10.58
C SER A 173 -3.35 -29.73 -9.90
N LEU A 174 -2.92 -29.78 -8.63
CA LEU A 174 -2.42 -28.60 -7.92
C LEU A 174 -1.20 -27.97 -8.61
N ASP A 175 -0.26 -28.79 -9.09
CA ASP A 175 0.91 -28.30 -9.81
C ASP A 175 0.54 -27.66 -11.17
N ARG A 176 -0.53 -28.14 -11.83
CA ARG A 176 -1.08 -27.52 -13.05
C ARG A 176 -1.77 -26.19 -12.75
N ASP A 177 -2.58 -26.13 -11.71
CA ASP A 177 -3.33 -24.93 -11.32
C ASP A 177 -2.41 -23.81 -10.84
N ALA A 178 -1.33 -24.15 -10.12
CA ALA A 178 -0.32 -23.20 -9.66
C ALA A 178 0.36 -22.44 -10.82
N ASN A 179 0.60 -23.12 -11.94
CA ASN A 179 1.19 -22.51 -13.15
C ASN A 179 0.21 -21.58 -13.88
N ASN A 180 -1.10 -21.82 -13.75
CA ASN A 180 -2.13 -20.99 -14.40
C ASN A 180 -2.49 -19.76 -13.55
N GLN A 181 -2.51 -19.88 -12.21
CA GLN A 181 -2.97 -18.81 -11.32
C GLN A 181 -1.98 -17.65 -11.15
N THR A 182 -0.70 -17.82 -11.48
CA THR A 182 0.29 -16.73 -11.32
C THR A 182 0.01 -15.53 -12.23
N THR A 183 -0.87 -15.67 -13.23
CA THR A 183 -1.21 -14.63 -14.21
C THR A 183 -2.52 -13.89 -13.91
N VAL A 184 -3.37 -14.38 -13.00
CA VAL A 184 -4.74 -13.85 -12.84
C VAL A 184 -4.95 -13.27 -11.45
N THR A 185 -4.48 -12.04 -11.26
CA THR A 185 -5.06 -11.10 -10.29
C THR A 185 -4.61 -9.68 -10.65
N ASP A 186 -4.90 -9.27 -11.88
CA ASP A 186 -5.14 -7.85 -12.10
C ASP A 186 -6.39 -7.50 -11.31
N VAL A 187 -6.18 -6.97 -10.11
CA VAL A 187 -7.23 -6.36 -9.30
C VAL A 187 -7.91 -5.35 -10.23
N ALA A 188 -9.11 -5.70 -10.70
CA ALA A 188 -9.98 -4.80 -11.43
C ALA A 188 -9.93 -3.46 -10.71
N ALA A 189 -9.65 -2.37 -11.43
CA ALA A 189 -9.44 -1.04 -10.88
C ALA A 189 -10.54 -0.71 -9.87
N LEU A 190 -10.29 -0.98 -8.58
CA LEU A 190 -11.29 -0.82 -7.54
C LEU A 190 -11.50 0.68 -7.43
N ALA A 191 -12.71 1.13 -7.78
CA ALA A 191 -13.09 2.52 -7.68
C ALA A 191 -12.90 2.96 -6.22
N ARG A 192 -12.23 4.10 -6.03
CA ARG A 192 -11.95 4.60 -4.69
C ARG A 192 -13.26 4.74 -3.88
N PRO A 193 -13.32 4.17 -2.66
CA PRO A 193 -14.47 4.28 -1.77
C PRO A 193 -14.86 5.73 -1.51
N LYS A 194 -16.17 5.98 -1.36
CA LYS A 194 -16.71 7.33 -1.12
C LYS A 194 -16.29 7.94 0.22
N SER A 195 -15.94 7.13 1.21
CA SER A 195 -15.43 7.61 2.51
C SER A 195 -14.04 8.19 2.43
N ILE A 196 -13.23 7.76 1.46
CA ILE A 196 -11.86 8.22 1.32
C ILE A 196 -11.90 9.59 0.62
N VAL A 197 -11.80 10.63 1.44
CA VAL A 197 -11.62 12.00 0.95
C VAL A 197 -10.15 12.16 0.57
N TRP A 198 -9.89 12.26 -0.73
CA TRP A 198 -8.58 12.57 -1.26
C TRP A 198 -8.69 13.69 -2.30
N PRO A 199 -7.83 14.73 -2.25
CA PRO A 199 -8.02 15.95 -3.06
C PRO A 199 -8.03 15.74 -4.58
N THR A 200 -7.40 14.66 -5.05
CA THR A 200 -7.38 14.32 -6.48
C THR A 200 -8.26 13.11 -6.75
N PRO A 201 -9.12 13.12 -7.77
CA PRO A 201 -9.91 11.93 -8.12
C PRO A 201 -8.98 10.78 -8.54
N PRO A 202 -9.46 9.51 -8.51
CA PRO A 202 -8.71 8.38 -9.05
C PRO A 202 -8.26 8.67 -10.47
N CYS A 203 -6.95 8.63 -10.71
CA CYS A 203 -6.37 8.93 -12.01
C CYS A 203 -5.12 8.09 -12.23
N ALA A 204 -4.69 7.99 -13.48
CA ALA A 204 -3.50 7.23 -13.83
C ALA A 204 -2.19 7.93 -13.40
N HIS A 205 -2.21 9.22 -13.04
CA HIS A 205 -1.00 9.95 -12.64
C HIS A 205 -0.36 9.36 -11.38
N ARG A 206 0.97 9.21 -11.38
CA ARG A 206 1.70 8.78 -10.18
C ARG A 206 1.91 9.96 -9.23
N THR A 207 1.73 9.70 -7.94
CA THR A 207 2.12 10.63 -6.87
C THR A 207 3.54 10.34 -6.40
N VAL A 208 4.32 11.38 -6.17
CA VAL A 208 5.70 11.32 -5.67
C VAL A 208 5.72 11.75 -4.21
N PHE A 209 6.39 10.96 -3.37
CA PHE A 209 6.65 11.26 -1.95
C PHE A 209 8.14 11.47 -1.72
N PHE A 210 8.48 12.49 -0.92
CA PHE A 210 9.88 12.86 -0.65
C PHE A 210 10.37 12.57 0.78
N SER A 211 9.45 12.31 1.71
CA SER A 211 9.75 12.18 3.13
C SER A 211 9.30 10.84 3.68
N VAL A 212 10.24 10.07 4.21
CA VAL A 212 9.95 8.79 4.89
C VAL A 212 9.09 9.02 6.13
N ALA A 213 9.46 10.03 6.93
CA ALA A 213 8.78 10.33 8.19
C ALA A 213 7.35 10.83 7.98
N GLU A 214 7.09 11.61 6.93
CA GLU A 214 5.71 12.03 6.61
C GLU A 214 4.89 10.87 6.06
N LEU A 215 5.50 10.04 5.20
CA LEU A 215 4.85 8.87 4.65
C LEU A 215 4.46 7.89 5.76
N GLU A 216 5.34 7.61 6.72
CA GLU A 216 5.04 6.69 7.82
C GLU A 216 3.86 7.14 8.68
N ARG A 217 3.74 8.44 8.95
CA ARG A 217 2.60 8.96 9.74
C ARG A 217 1.26 8.85 9.02
N ARG A 218 1.27 8.77 7.69
CA ARG A 218 0.08 8.96 6.85
C ARG A 218 -0.26 7.77 5.97
N TYR A 219 0.63 6.82 5.72
CA TYR A 219 0.47 5.80 4.67
C TYR A 219 -0.83 4.99 4.76
N GLN A 220 -1.32 4.75 5.98
CA GLN A 220 -2.57 4.02 6.20
C GLN A 220 -3.83 4.79 5.75
N HIS A 221 -3.76 6.12 5.68
CA HIS A 221 -4.85 6.98 5.21
C HIS A 221 -4.73 7.30 3.72
N ILE A 222 -3.59 6.98 3.10
CA ILE A 222 -3.38 7.22 1.68
C ILE A 222 -4.17 6.16 0.90
N PRO A 223 -5.03 6.57 -0.06
CA PRO A 223 -5.78 5.64 -0.88
C PRO A 223 -4.88 4.60 -1.57
N ARG A 224 -5.34 3.35 -1.68
CA ARG A 224 -4.62 2.27 -2.38
C ARG A 224 -4.23 2.66 -3.80
N ASP A 225 -5.16 3.27 -4.54
CA ASP A 225 -4.95 3.71 -5.92
C ASP A 225 -3.87 4.80 -6.06
N VAL A 226 -3.53 5.50 -4.97
CA VAL A 226 -2.46 6.49 -4.93
C VAL A 226 -1.16 5.86 -4.43
N LEU A 227 -1.21 5.16 -3.29
CA LEU A 227 -0.02 4.63 -2.63
C LEU A 227 0.63 3.51 -3.44
N GLU A 228 -0.12 2.59 -4.04
CA GLU A 228 0.45 1.47 -4.79
C GLU A 228 1.30 1.90 -5.98
N PRO A 229 0.81 2.75 -6.91
CA PRO A 229 1.62 3.22 -8.02
C PRO A 229 2.57 4.37 -7.65
N ALA A 230 2.56 4.88 -6.42
CA ALA A 230 3.42 6.00 -6.02
C ALA A 230 4.92 5.73 -6.18
N LEU A 231 5.66 6.78 -6.55
CA LEU A 231 7.11 6.82 -6.55
C LEU A 231 7.61 7.43 -5.24
N LEU A 232 8.58 6.79 -4.60
CA LEU A 232 9.21 7.30 -3.39
C LEU A 232 10.63 7.76 -3.74
N ILE A 233 10.89 9.05 -3.66
CA ILE A 233 12.23 9.63 -3.93
C ILE A 233 12.71 10.25 -2.63
N LEU A 234 13.49 9.51 -1.87
CA LEU A 234 13.70 9.77 -0.44
C LEU A 234 15.12 10.30 -0.20
N ASP A 235 15.24 11.43 0.51
CA ASP A 235 16.53 11.91 1.03
C ASP A 235 16.91 11.17 2.31
N ALA A 236 17.16 9.87 2.15
CA ALA A 236 17.59 8.99 3.22
C ALA A 236 18.53 7.94 2.66
N ASP A 237 19.39 7.43 3.54
CA ASP A 237 20.13 6.21 3.27
C ASP A 237 19.23 5.02 3.62
N ARG A 238 19.23 4.02 2.75
CA ARG A 238 18.55 2.75 2.96
C ARG A 238 18.98 2.12 4.29
N ASP A 239 20.26 2.14 4.60
CA ASP A 239 20.78 1.47 5.79
C ASP A 239 20.28 2.14 7.09
N TRP A 240 20.04 3.46 7.07
CA TRP A 240 19.50 4.17 8.23
C TRP A 240 18.06 3.76 8.52
N VAL A 241 17.28 3.49 7.47
CA VAL A 241 15.86 3.11 7.57
C VAL A 241 15.69 1.66 8.04
N PHE A 242 16.58 0.76 7.62
CA PHE A 242 16.45 -0.68 7.90
C PHE A 242 17.39 -1.22 9.00
N ALA A 243 18.29 -0.41 9.55
CA ALA A 243 19.22 -0.87 10.59
C ALA A 243 18.50 -1.40 11.84
N ARG A 244 18.96 -2.54 12.36
CA ARG A 244 18.52 -3.04 13.68
C ARG A 244 19.13 -2.18 14.77
N HIS A 245 18.28 -1.51 15.57
CA HIS A 245 18.76 -0.57 16.58
C HIS A 245 19.06 -1.25 17.92
N ASN A 246 20.29 -1.12 18.41
CA ASN A 246 20.67 -1.53 19.77
C ASN A 246 20.31 -0.45 20.81
N ALA A 247 19.99 -0.84 22.04
CA ALA A 247 19.58 0.07 23.11
C ALA A 247 20.61 1.19 23.41
N LEU A 248 21.91 0.93 23.21
CA LEU A 248 23.00 1.88 23.42
C LEU A 248 23.11 2.95 22.32
N GLN A 249 22.69 2.65 21.09
CA GLN A 249 22.72 3.62 19.98
C GLN A 249 21.65 4.70 20.17
N LYS A 250 20.52 4.37 20.82
CA LYS A 250 19.41 5.29 21.13
C LYS A 250 19.81 6.55 21.91
N ALA A 251 20.97 6.59 22.55
CA ALA A 251 21.41 7.70 23.40
C ALA A 251 22.20 8.82 22.67
N SER A 252 22.66 8.62 21.44
CA SER A 252 23.64 9.53 20.79
C SER A 252 23.16 10.21 19.50
N PHE A 253 22.01 9.81 18.97
CA PHE A 253 21.42 10.36 17.75
C PHE A 253 19.90 10.36 17.95
N ASP A 254 19.19 11.26 17.26
CA ASP A 254 17.75 11.48 17.40
C ASP A 254 16.94 10.35 16.72
N TYR A 255 17.20 9.09 17.13
CA TYR A 255 16.66 7.86 16.55
C TYR A 255 15.17 7.65 16.83
N LYS A 256 14.55 8.45 17.70
CA LYS A 256 13.10 8.42 17.95
C LYS A 256 12.30 8.63 16.65
N TYR A 257 12.89 9.28 15.65
CA TYR A 257 12.26 9.59 14.36
C TYR A 257 12.46 8.53 13.27
N MET A 258 13.14 7.40 13.54
CA MET A 258 13.39 6.34 12.55
C MET A 258 13.04 4.92 13.03
N ALA A 259 12.39 4.79 14.20
CA ALA A 259 11.86 3.50 14.65
C ALA A 259 10.52 3.23 13.96
N PHE A 260 10.58 2.68 12.75
CA PHE A 260 9.40 2.41 11.94
C PHE A 260 8.78 1.04 12.23
N ASP A 261 7.46 0.95 12.08
CA ASP A 261 6.74 -0.31 12.17
C ASP A 261 7.19 -1.31 11.10
N LYS A 262 7.21 -2.59 11.46
CA LYS A 262 7.64 -3.68 10.56
C LYS A 262 6.84 -3.70 9.26
N ASP A 263 5.52 -3.55 9.34
CA ASP A 263 4.64 -3.53 8.16
C ASP A 263 4.95 -2.35 7.21
N PHE A 264 5.34 -1.20 7.75
CA PHE A 264 5.78 -0.06 6.94
C PHE A 264 7.11 -0.35 6.25
N LEU A 265 8.09 -0.92 6.97
CA LEU A 265 9.38 -1.32 6.40
C LEU A 265 9.21 -2.37 5.30
N ASP A 266 8.35 -3.37 5.50
CA ASP A 266 8.07 -4.38 4.49
C ASP A 266 7.36 -3.77 3.26
N MET A 267 6.45 -2.81 3.44
CA MET A 267 5.86 -2.05 2.33
C MET A 267 6.93 -1.30 1.52
N LEU A 268 7.91 -0.69 2.17
CA LEU A 268 9.05 -0.07 1.48
C LEU A 268 9.86 -1.11 0.72
N LEU A 269 10.11 -2.29 1.30
CA LEU A 269 10.83 -3.36 0.63
C LEU A 269 10.08 -3.87 -0.62
N PHE A 270 8.76 -4.04 -0.54
CA PHE A 270 7.95 -4.40 -1.72
C PHE A 270 8.02 -3.34 -2.82
N LYS A 271 8.03 -2.06 -2.47
CA LYS A 271 8.18 -0.98 -3.44
C LYS A 271 9.59 -0.88 -4.02
N GLU A 272 10.62 -1.16 -3.22
CA GLU A 272 12.01 -1.21 -3.67
C GLU A 272 12.21 -2.35 -4.69
N GLU A 273 11.68 -3.53 -4.36
CA GLU A 273 11.58 -4.70 -5.24
C GLU A 273 10.86 -4.36 -6.55
N ALA A 274 9.72 -3.65 -6.47
CA ALA A 274 8.98 -3.16 -7.64
C ALA A 274 9.64 -1.99 -8.40
N HIS A 275 10.86 -1.57 -8.03
CA HIS A 275 11.58 -0.43 -8.61
C HIS A 275 10.80 0.91 -8.55
N LEU A 276 10.08 1.14 -7.44
CA LEU A 276 9.32 2.37 -7.19
C LEU A 276 9.94 3.24 -6.08
N ILE A 277 11.08 2.84 -5.52
CA ILE A 277 11.84 3.63 -4.55
C ILE A 277 13.20 4.02 -5.11
N PHE A 278 13.58 5.27 -4.87
CA PHE A 278 14.92 5.77 -5.05
C PHE A 278 15.43 6.38 -3.74
N TRP A 279 16.56 5.84 -3.25
CA TRP A 279 17.31 6.39 -2.12
C TRP A 279 18.35 7.37 -2.64
N PHE A 280 18.27 8.64 -2.22
CA PHE A 280 19.21 9.66 -2.68
C PHE A 280 20.56 9.57 -1.99
N GLN A 281 20.60 9.15 -0.71
CA GLN A 281 21.83 8.89 0.02
C GLN A 281 22.22 7.40 -0.08
N PRO A 282 23.52 7.06 -0.03
CA PRO A 282 24.66 7.94 0.27
C PRO A 282 25.23 8.70 -0.93
N ASP A 283 24.91 8.29 -2.17
CA ASP A 283 25.60 8.76 -3.37
C ASP A 283 25.33 10.23 -3.74
N LYS A 284 24.15 10.76 -3.35
CA LYS A 284 23.67 12.12 -3.68
C LYS A 284 23.80 12.42 -5.18
N SER A 285 23.32 11.51 -6.02
CA SER A 285 23.48 11.57 -7.47
C SER A 285 22.16 11.79 -8.21
N PHE A 286 22.05 12.98 -8.81
CA PHE A 286 20.94 13.31 -9.71
C PHE A 286 20.96 12.53 -11.03
N GLU A 287 22.12 12.04 -11.46
CA GLU A 287 22.24 11.17 -12.65
C GLU A 287 21.59 9.82 -12.38
N LYS A 288 21.83 9.24 -11.20
CA LYS A 288 21.17 8.01 -10.76
C LYS A 288 19.66 8.21 -10.64
N LEU A 289 19.22 9.34 -10.08
CA LEU A 289 17.78 9.68 -10.01
C LEU A 289 17.15 9.79 -11.40
N SER A 290 17.80 10.50 -12.32
CA SER A 290 17.34 10.63 -13.71
C SER A 290 17.25 9.25 -14.41
N THR A 291 18.26 8.40 -14.19
CA THR A 291 18.29 7.03 -14.72
C THR A 291 17.16 6.18 -14.14
N PHE A 292 16.91 6.28 -12.82
CA PHE A 292 15.80 5.60 -12.16
C PHE A 292 14.47 5.94 -12.82
N LEU A 293 14.18 7.22 -13.09
CA LEU A 293 12.94 7.63 -13.76
C LEU A 293 12.80 7.00 -15.14
N THR A 294 13.87 7.00 -15.94
CA THR A 294 13.85 6.43 -17.30
C THR A 294 13.65 4.91 -17.35
N LYS A 295 13.76 4.21 -16.21
CA LYS A 295 13.45 2.77 -16.11
C LYS A 295 11.98 2.51 -15.77
N VAL A 296 11.28 3.51 -15.24
CA VAL A 296 9.89 3.38 -14.82
C VAL A 296 8.96 3.84 -15.93
N VAL A 297 7.96 3.01 -16.24
CA VAL A 297 6.91 3.33 -17.21
C VAL A 297 5.87 4.27 -16.59
N ASP A 298 5.63 5.38 -17.29
CA ASP A 298 4.53 6.29 -17.02
C ASP A 298 3.20 5.62 -17.42
N PRO A 299 2.29 5.39 -16.47
CA PRO A 299 0.99 4.78 -16.75
C PRO A 299 0.10 5.62 -17.67
N VAL A 300 0.34 6.93 -17.81
CA VAL A 300 -0.51 7.79 -18.67
C VAL A 300 -0.06 7.75 -20.12
N THR A 301 1.24 7.80 -20.35
CA THR A 301 1.81 7.79 -21.71
C THR A 301 2.20 6.40 -22.21
N ALA A 302 2.19 5.39 -21.32
CA ALA A 302 2.69 4.03 -21.55
C ALA A 302 4.16 3.98 -22.04
N LYS A 303 4.92 5.05 -21.80
CA LYS A 303 6.34 5.18 -22.16
C LYS A 303 7.16 5.42 -20.89
N PRO A 304 8.46 5.12 -20.89
CA PRO A 304 9.31 5.48 -19.76
C PRO A 304 9.31 6.99 -19.51
N TYR A 305 9.46 7.41 -18.25
CA TYR A 305 9.58 8.82 -17.92
C TYR A 305 10.80 9.45 -18.59
N LEU A 306 10.70 10.75 -18.88
CA LEU A 306 11.78 11.53 -19.47
C LEU A 306 12.88 11.81 -18.44
N PRO A 307 14.15 11.84 -18.88
CA PRO A 307 15.28 12.18 -18.01
C PRO A 307 15.19 13.63 -17.52
N MET A 308 15.73 13.86 -16.32
CA MET A 308 15.80 15.21 -15.74
C MET A 308 16.81 16.08 -16.49
N MET A 309 16.54 17.39 -16.51
CA MET A 309 17.51 18.37 -17.00
C MET A 309 18.59 18.57 -15.91
N LEU A 310 19.77 18.00 -16.12
CA LEU A 310 20.86 18.04 -15.12
C LEU A 310 21.93 19.10 -15.41
N ALA A 311 22.00 19.61 -16.64
CA ALA A 311 23.01 20.60 -17.02
C ALA A 311 22.65 21.98 -16.43
N PRO A 312 23.46 22.56 -15.51
CA PRO A 312 23.15 23.84 -14.90
C PRO A 312 23.08 24.99 -15.92
N SER A 313 23.88 24.92 -16.98
CA SER A 313 23.86 25.90 -18.07
C SER A 313 22.50 25.98 -18.77
N LYS A 314 21.81 24.84 -18.95
CA LYS A 314 20.46 24.82 -19.54
C LYS A 314 19.45 25.53 -18.64
N TRP A 315 19.54 25.33 -17.32
CA TRP A 315 18.71 26.06 -16.36
C TRP A 315 18.97 27.56 -16.39
N LEU A 316 20.24 27.97 -16.43
CA LEU A 316 20.61 29.40 -16.51
C LEU A 316 20.06 30.09 -17.77
N THR A 317 19.89 29.38 -18.89
CA THR A 317 19.22 29.95 -20.07
C THR A 317 17.73 30.26 -19.88
N LEU A 318 17.09 29.66 -18.86
CA LEU A 318 15.71 29.95 -18.46
C LEU A 318 15.63 31.13 -17.47
N GLY A 319 16.76 31.55 -16.89
CA GLY A 319 16.87 32.67 -15.95
C GLY A 319 16.99 34.04 -16.62
N GLY A 320 16.82 35.11 -15.84
CA GLY A 320 17.04 36.50 -16.27
C GLY A 320 15.79 37.40 -16.34
N GLN A 321 15.97 38.67 -16.72
CA GLN A 321 14.92 39.71 -16.75
C GLN A 321 13.74 39.41 -17.69
N ASP A 322 13.95 38.54 -18.68
CA ASP A 322 12.95 38.07 -19.65
C ASP A 322 12.55 36.58 -19.42
N GLY A 323 13.07 35.94 -18.37
CA GLY A 323 12.89 34.52 -18.04
C GLY A 323 12.07 34.29 -16.76
N TRP A 324 12.31 33.18 -16.04
CA TRP A 324 11.56 32.80 -14.83
C TRP A 324 11.63 33.81 -13.68
N GLU A 325 12.72 34.59 -13.62
CA GLU A 325 13.01 35.57 -12.57
C GLU A 325 12.67 37.02 -13.00
N GLY A 326 12.09 37.19 -14.19
CA GLY A 326 11.83 38.50 -14.80
C GLY A 326 10.56 39.19 -14.27
N ARG A 327 10.64 40.50 -14.00
CA ARG A 327 9.45 41.36 -13.81
C ARG A 327 8.73 41.53 -15.14
N THR A 328 7.40 41.64 -15.10
CA THR A 328 6.56 41.98 -16.26
C THR A 328 7.15 43.18 -17.01
N ARG A 329 7.37 43.06 -18.33
CA ARG A 329 7.84 44.18 -19.15
C ARG A 329 6.92 45.40 -18.97
N ARG A 330 7.47 46.61 -18.98
CA ARG A 330 6.72 47.88 -18.98
C ARG A 330 5.71 47.99 -20.14
N ASP A 331 5.89 47.18 -21.17
CA ASP A 331 5.10 47.14 -22.41
C ASP A 331 3.93 46.11 -22.38
N GLY A 332 3.61 45.55 -21.22
CA GLY A 332 2.45 44.66 -21.00
C GLY A 332 2.52 43.26 -21.64
N ARG A 333 3.47 43.01 -22.55
CA ARG A 333 3.65 41.71 -23.22
C ARG A 333 4.38 40.71 -22.32
N ARG A 334 3.70 39.61 -21.95
CA ARG A 334 4.30 38.41 -21.32
C ARG A 334 5.14 37.66 -22.37
N LYS A 335 6.32 37.15 -22.01
CA LYS A 335 7.14 36.33 -22.91
C LYS A 335 6.80 34.85 -22.78
N THR A 336 6.83 34.21 -23.94
CA THR A 336 6.37 32.86 -24.28
C THR A 336 7.43 31.79 -23.97
N THR A 337 7.85 31.61 -22.71
CA THR A 337 8.56 30.37 -22.36
C THR A 337 7.55 29.23 -22.32
N ARG A 338 7.77 28.16 -23.12
CA ARG A 338 6.95 26.93 -23.08
C ARG A 338 6.93 26.28 -21.68
N VAL A 339 7.95 26.60 -20.88
CA VAL A 339 8.24 26.02 -19.58
C VAL A 339 7.96 27.08 -18.52
N ILE A 340 6.88 26.88 -17.75
CA ILE A 340 6.41 27.80 -16.71
C ILE A 340 6.77 27.20 -15.34
N PRO A 341 7.44 27.95 -14.44
CA PRO A 341 7.79 27.45 -13.12
C PRO A 341 6.54 27.12 -12.29
N ARG A 342 6.56 26.03 -11.52
CA ARG A 342 5.41 25.60 -10.69
C ARG A 342 5.67 25.69 -9.18
N TYR A 343 6.86 25.29 -8.75
CA TYR A 343 7.30 25.16 -7.36
C TYR A 343 8.35 26.18 -6.97
N THR A 344 9.24 26.57 -7.89
CA THR A 344 10.20 27.64 -7.65
C THR A 344 10.43 28.48 -8.90
N THR A 345 10.39 29.81 -8.71
CA THR A 345 10.77 30.78 -9.75
C THR A 345 12.28 31.03 -9.78
N SER A 346 13.03 30.58 -8.77
CA SER A 346 14.47 30.81 -8.68
C SER A 346 15.24 29.72 -9.42
N VAL A 347 15.80 30.09 -10.57
CA VAL A 347 16.72 29.24 -11.33
C VAL A 347 18.00 29.01 -10.53
N GLN A 348 18.46 30.04 -9.80
CA GLN A 348 19.66 29.92 -8.99
C GLN A 348 19.53 28.84 -7.91
N ARG A 349 18.33 28.67 -7.31
CA ARG A 349 18.05 27.61 -6.34
C ARG A 349 18.27 26.22 -6.95
N ILE A 350 17.78 26.00 -8.17
CA ILE A 350 17.95 24.72 -8.89
C ILE A 350 19.41 24.47 -9.23
N VAL A 351 20.10 25.49 -9.76
CA VAL A 351 21.52 25.41 -10.12
C VAL A 351 22.38 25.11 -8.90
N THR A 352 22.12 25.79 -7.78
CA THR A 352 22.84 25.58 -6.53
C THR A 352 22.59 24.17 -6.01
N ASN A 353 21.33 23.70 -6.03
CA ASN A 353 20.97 22.35 -5.61
C ASN A 353 21.69 21.26 -6.43
N LEU A 354 21.80 21.44 -7.75
CA LEU A 354 22.56 20.56 -8.63
C LEU A 354 24.06 20.54 -8.31
N GLN A 355 24.65 21.73 -8.08
CA GLN A 355 26.08 21.87 -7.81
C GLN A 355 26.48 21.35 -6.42
N SER A 356 25.67 21.65 -5.40
CA SER A 356 25.89 21.22 -4.02
C SER A 356 25.52 19.76 -3.79
N LYS A 357 24.79 19.13 -4.74
CA LYS A 357 24.17 17.81 -4.57
C LYS A 357 23.26 17.73 -3.34
N SER A 358 22.62 18.85 -2.97
CA SER A 358 21.63 18.87 -1.91
C SER A 358 20.29 18.29 -2.39
N PHE A 359 19.43 17.90 -1.45
CA PHE A 359 18.07 17.46 -1.77
C PHE A 359 17.05 18.52 -1.34
N ASP A 360 17.09 19.68 -1.98
CA ASP A 360 16.07 20.70 -1.77
C ASP A 360 14.77 20.29 -2.48
N VAL A 361 13.77 19.90 -1.69
CA VAL A 361 12.49 19.37 -2.18
C VAL A 361 11.83 20.27 -3.22
N LEU A 362 11.88 21.60 -3.06
CA LEU A 362 11.25 22.51 -4.04
C LEU A 362 12.00 22.53 -5.37
N ALA A 363 13.34 22.49 -5.34
CA ALA A 363 14.15 22.39 -6.54
C ALA A 363 13.96 21.03 -7.23
N VAL A 364 13.94 19.93 -6.46
CA VAL A 364 13.72 18.57 -6.99
C VAL A 364 12.33 18.44 -7.61
N LYS A 365 11.27 18.92 -6.94
CA LYS A 365 9.90 18.98 -7.50
C LYS A 365 9.86 19.72 -8.83
N GLU A 366 10.50 20.89 -8.89
CA GLU A 366 10.57 21.69 -10.12
C GLU A 366 11.27 20.91 -11.24
N MET A 367 12.43 20.31 -10.96
CA MET A 367 13.14 19.51 -11.97
C MET A 367 12.32 18.32 -12.46
N LEU A 368 11.60 17.64 -11.56
CA LEU A 368 10.75 16.49 -11.90
C LEU A 368 9.55 16.91 -12.74
N VAL A 369 8.84 17.97 -12.37
CA VAL A 369 7.63 18.40 -13.09
C VAL A 369 7.96 18.98 -14.46
N GLN A 370 9.12 19.63 -14.62
CA GLN A 370 9.53 20.13 -15.93
C GLN A 370 9.97 19.01 -16.88
N ALA A 371 10.53 17.92 -16.36
CA ALA A 371 10.80 16.72 -17.15
C ALA A 371 9.52 15.92 -17.43
N ASN A 372 8.65 15.79 -16.43
CA ASN A 372 7.47 14.91 -16.46
C ASN A 372 6.26 15.63 -15.84
N PRO A 373 5.51 16.44 -16.62
CA PRO A 373 4.44 17.30 -16.11
C PRO A 373 3.21 16.60 -15.54
N MET A 374 3.11 15.28 -15.78
CA MET A 374 2.02 14.41 -15.35
C MET A 374 2.23 13.84 -13.94
N LEU A 375 3.40 14.06 -13.33
CA LEU A 375 3.65 13.69 -11.94
C LEU A 375 2.87 14.60 -10.99
N LEU A 376 2.28 13.98 -9.97
CA LEU A 376 1.67 14.67 -8.84
C LEU A 376 2.61 14.58 -7.63
N PHE A 377 2.51 15.51 -6.69
CA PHE A 377 3.38 15.53 -5.52
C PHE A 377 2.56 15.55 -4.23
N ALA A 378 2.93 14.69 -3.30
CA ALA A 378 2.14 14.40 -2.10
C ALA A 378 1.88 15.63 -1.24
N ASP A 379 2.89 16.45 -0.98
CA ASP A 379 2.75 17.60 -0.08
C ASP A 379 1.76 18.64 -0.62
N ASP A 380 1.61 18.74 -1.94
CA ASP A 380 0.65 19.68 -2.56
C ASP A 380 -0.80 19.22 -2.37
N ILE A 381 -0.96 17.91 -2.19
CA ILE A 381 -2.24 17.24 -1.93
C ILE A 381 -2.51 17.30 -0.42
N LEU A 382 -1.50 17.04 0.41
CA LEU A 382 -1.64 16.90 1.86
C LEU A 382 -1.60 18.24 2.64
N ALA A 383 -1.17 19.33 2.02
CA ALA A 383 -1.17 20.68 2.62
C ALA A 383 -2.47 21.46 2.42
N LYS A 384 -3.43 20.91 1.66
CA LYS A 384 -4.80 21.39 1.53
C LYS A 384 -5.73 20.54 2.39
#